data_AF-A0A1E7F5Y3-F1
#
_entry.id   AF-A0A1E7F5Y3-F1
#
_cell.length_a   1.000
_cell.length_b   1.000
_cell.length_c   1.000
_cell.angle_alpha   90.00
_cell.angle_beta   90.00
_cell.angle_gamma   90.00
#
_symmetry.space_group_name_H-M   'P 1'
#
loop_
_entity.id
_entity.type
_entity.pdbx_description
1 polymer ?
#
loop_
_entity_poly.entity_id
_entity_poly.type
_entity_poly.pdbx_seq_one_letter_code
_entity_poly.pdbx_strand_id
1 'polypeptide(L)'
;VISACGPFTTSKDMDYAPFIDLLNVVIEQKPDVVILTGPFVDVRQEIVQSGRATIDVDGGNGTEEKIVVSYETVFADKIAASIEEFLTEGENDQTEFVLVPALEDATAECVYPQPPFQDRLAKHQKNGNRRVHCLSNPCTFRINELVFGVTSTDVLFHMSVEETNANLPVGSRLRRIAQHLVHQRSYYPLFPPNKSVNLDLKQQDGWKMPCKPDVLIVPSKLTPFCAPILGSTIAINPGHLTKGTTGGTYAVMEISP
;
A
#
# COMPACT_ATOMS: atom_id res chain seq x y z
N VAL A 1 7.86 -11.37 5.94
CA VAL A 1 7.34 -10.23 5.13
C VAL A 1 6.17 -9.58 5.86
N ILE A 2 6.15 -8.26 5.99
CA ILE A 2 5.00 -7.49 6.50
C ILE A 2 4.34 -6.75 5.33
N SER A 3 3.01 -6.68 5.29
CA SER A 3 2.28 -5.86 4.32
C SER A 3 1.25 -4.97 5.02
N ALA A 4 1.27 -3.68 4.69
CA ALA A 4 0.33 -2.68 5.18
C ALA A 4 -0.20 -1.81 4.03
N CYS A 5 -1.40 -1.29 4.22
CA CYS A 5 -2.05 -0.39 3.27
C CYS A 5 -2.46 0.89 3.99
N GLY A 6 -2.29 2.02 3.32
CA GLY A 6 -2.77 3.31 3.80
C GLY A 6 -4.29 3.34 4.00
N PRO A 7 -4.81 4.35 4.70
CA PRO A 7 -4.07 5.55 5.13
C PRO A 7 -3.13 5.28 6.31
N PHE A 8 -2.05 6.06 6.39
CA PHE A 8 -0.98 5.89 7.39
C PHE A 8 -1.07 6.86 8.57
N THR A 9 -2.05 7.77 8.54
CA THR A 9 -2.40 8.64 9.66
C THR A 9 -3.91 8.54 9.91
N THR A 10 -4.35 8.98 11.10
CA THR A 10 -5.78 9.03 11.41
C THR A 10 -6.42 10.23 10.72
N SER A 11 -7.75 10.26 10.61
CA SER A 11 -8.46 11.39 9.99
C SER A 11 -8.48 12.67 10.83
N LYS A 12 -7.84 12.69 12.01
CA LYS A 12 -7.84 13.83 12.94
C LYS A 12 -6.63 14.75 12.75
N ASP A 13 -5.53 14.23 12.24
CA ASP A 13 -4.22 14.89 12.27
C ASP A 13 -3.31 14.38 11.15
N MET A 14 -2.16 15.04 11.01
CA MET A 14 -1.08 14.69 10.08
C MET A 14 0.15 14.23 10.86
N ASP A 15 -0.05 13.60 12.03
CA ASP A 15 1.05 13.24 12.93
C ASP A 15 1.63 11.85 12.57
N TYR A 16 0.93 11.05 11.75
CA TYR A 16 1.37 9.73 11.27
C TYR A 16 1.73 8.73 12.38
N ALA A 17 1.18 8.92 13.59
CA ALA A 17 1.40 7.99 14.71
C ALA A 17 1.17 6.50 14.37
N PRO A 18 0.12 6.11 13.59
CA PRO A 18 -0.05 4.72 13.17
C PRO A 18 1.08 4.17 12.29
N PHE A 19 1.73 5.02 11.50
CA PHE A 19 2.90 4.63 10.71
C PHE A 19 4.12 4.42 11.59
N ILE A 20 4.34 5.30 12.56
CA ILE A 20 5.41 5.16 13.54
C ILE A 20 5.21 3.88 14.38
N ASP A 21 3.97 3.60 14.82
CA ASP A 21 3.62 2.35 15.50
C ASP A 21 3.95 1.12 14.63
N LEU A 22 3.66 1.18 13.32
CA LEU A 22 4.04 0.12 12.39
C LEU A 22 5.56 -0.03 12.29
N LEU A 23 6.33 1.07 12.19
CA LEU A 23 7.79 1.02 12.16
C LEU A 23 8.36 0.40 13.44
N ASN A 24 7.79 0.70 14.62
CA ASN A 24 8.17 0.06 15.88
C ASN A 24 7.95 -1.46 15.84
N VAL A 25 6.85 -1.92 15.24
CA VAL A 25 6.63 -3.35 15.00
C VAL A 25 7.70 -3.94 14.06
N VAL A 26 8.10 -3.20 13.01
CA VAL A 26 9.18 -3.63 12.11
C VAL A 26 10.51 -3.73 12.86
N ILE A 27 10.82 -2.80 13.77
CA ILE A 27 12.03 -2.85 14.62
C ILE A 27 12.03 -4.12 15.48
N GLU A 28 10.88 -4.45 16.09
CA GLU A 28 10.75 -5.61 16.97
C GLU A 28 10.81 -6.94 16.20
N GLN A 29 10.07 -7.04 15.09
CA GLN A 29 9.93 -8.30 14.35
C GLN A 29 11.03 -8.54 13.32
N LYS A 30 11.77 -7.49 12.92
CA LYS A 30 12.86 -7.53 11.93
C LYS A 30 12.52 -8.33 10.65
N PRO A 31 11.40 -8.01 9.96
CA PRO A 31 11.05 -8.73 8.74
C PRO A 31 12.07 -8.46 7.61
N ASP A 32 12.25 -9.43 6.71
CA ASP A 32 13.13 -9.25 5.54
C ASP A 32 12.59 -8.19 4.57
N VAL A 33 11.26 -8.15 4.40
CA VAL A 33 10.59 -7.23 3.46
C VAL A 33 9.34 -6.62 4.08
N VAL A 34 9.15 -5.32 3.90
CA VAL A 34 7.94 -4.55 4.24
C VAL A 34 7.31 -3.99 2.97
N ILE A 35 6.08 -4.40 2.65
CA ILE A 35 5.32 -3.94 1.47
C ILE A 35 4.27 -2.93 1.91
N LEU A 36 4.48 -1.67 1.54
CA LEU A 36 3.58 -0.54 1.83
C LEU A 36 2.83 -0.15 0.56
N THR A 37 1.50 -0.23 0.64
CA THR A 37 0.60 0.27 -0.41
C THR A 37 -0.04 1.57 0.06
N GLY A 38 -0.19 2.53 -0.85
CA GLY A 38 -0.82 3.81 -0.55
C GLY A 38 -2.29 3.70 -0.10
N PRO A 39 -2.94 4.83 0.21
CA PRO A 39 -2.40 6.18 0.10
C PRO A 39 -1.51 6.58 1.28
N PHE A 40 -0.38 7.19 0.98
CA PHE A 40 0.57 7.80 1.90
C PHE A 40 0.17 9.23 2.27
N VAL A 41 -0.27 10.03 1.29
CA VAL A 41 -0.91 11.33 1.50
C VAL A 41 -2.30 11.26 0.89
N ASP A 42 -3.30 10.93 1.71
CA ASP A 42 -4.63 10.58 1.22
C ASP A 42 -5.46 11.83 0.86
N VAL A 43 -5.76 12.01 -0.43
CA VAL A 43 -6.61 13.10 -0.96
C VAL A 43 -8.04 13.09 -0.42
N ARG A 44 -8.47 12.02 0.24
CA ARG A 44 -9.79 11.92 0.87
C ARG A 44 -9.83 12.54 2.27
N GLN A 45 -8.68 12.87 2.87
CA GLN A 45 -8.65 13.53 4.18
C GLN A 45 -9.03 15.00 4.08
N GLU A 46 -9.83 15.47 5.04
CA GLU A 46 -10.33 16.86 5.07
C GLU A 46 -9.18 17.88 5.11
N ILE A 47 -8.11 17.61 5.87
CA ILE A 47 -6.94 18.49 5.97
C ILE A 47 -6.24 18.62 4.60
N VAL A 48 -6.06 17.51 3.88
CA VAL A 48 -5.47 17.49 2.54
C VAL A 48 -6.36 18.25 1.55
N GLN A 49 -7.67 17.98 1.54
CA GLN A 49 -8.65 18.66 0.68
C GLN A 49 -8.72 20.18 0.93
N SER A 50 -8.50 20.60 2.17
CA SER A 50 -8.49 22.02 2.54
C SER A 50 -7.24 22.78 2.07
N GLY A 51 -6.21 22.07 1.59
CA GLY A 51 -4.92 22.65 1.23
C GLY A 51 -4.10 23.14 2.44
N ARG A 52 -4.38 22.60 3.64
CA ARG A 52 -3.73 22.99 4.90
C ARG A 52 -2.97 21.83 5.53
N ALA A 53 -2.35 20.98 4.72
CA ALA A 53 -1.49 19.93 5.23
C ALA A 53 -0.26 20.54 5.92
N THR A 54 0.03 20.08 7.13
CA THR A 54 1.08 20.66 7.98
C THR A 54 2.13 19.64 8.37
N ILE A 55 3.35 20.13 8.62
CA ILE A 55 4.40 19.40 9.33
C ILE A 55 4.86 20.21 10.54
N ASP A 56 5.46 19.51 11.50
CA ASP A 56 6.05 20.12 12.69
C ASP A 56 7.48 20.54 12.38
N VAL A 57 7.84 21.78 12.70
CA VAL A 57 9.20 22.31 12.58
C VAL A 57 9.65 22.91 13.90
N ASP A 58 10.96 22.90 14.15
CA ASP A 58 11.54 23.59 15.30
C ASP A 58 11.39 25.11 15.10
N GLY A 59 10.48 25.73 15.86
CA GLY A 59 10.25 27.18 15.87
C GLY A 59 11.36 27.96 16.59
N GLY A 60 12.38 27.28 17.11
CA GLY A 60 13.38 27.82 18.02
C GLY A 60 12.86 27.84 19.46
N ASN A 61 13.78 27.85 20.43
CA ASN A 61 13.47 27.84 21.88
C ASN A 61 12.71 26.60 22.39
N GLY A 62 12.74 25.48 21.66
CA GLY A 62 12.11 24.22 22.07
C GLY A 62 10.58 24.19 21.90
N THR A 63 10.03 25.07 21.06
CA THR A 63 8.61 25.04 20.68
C THR A 63 8.45 24.45 19.28
N GLU A 64 7.56 23.46 19.15
CA GLU A 64 7.13 22.93 17.86
C GLU A 64 6.10 23.88 17.22
N GLU A 65 6.34 24.29 15.98
CA GLU A 65 5.41 25.07 15.17
C GLU A 65 4.89 24.23 14.00
N LYS A 66 3.58 24.30 13.73
CA LYS A 66 2.97 23.65 12.55
C LYS A 66 2.95 24.61 11.38
N ILE A 67 3.68 24.29 10.31
CA ILE A 67 3.69 25.07 9.07
C ILE A 67 2.93 24.34 7.95
N VAL A 68 2.21 25.09 7.13
CA VAL A 68 1.53 24.53 5.94
C VAL A 68 2.55 24.29 4.84
N VAL A 69 2.56 23.09 4.26
CA VAL A 69 3.54 22.68 3.25
C VAL A 69 2.87 21.95 2.07
N SER A 70 3.66 21.69 1.02
CA SER A 70 3.21 20.89 -0.12
C SER A 70 2.97 19.43 0.25
N TYR A 71 2.15 18.72 -0.52
CA TYR A 71 1.92 17.29 -0.32
C TYR A 71 3.20 16.47 -0.51
N GLU A 72 4.08 16.90 -1.42
CA GLU A 72 5.43 16.37 -1.59
C GLU A 72 6.25 16.48 -0.30
N THR A 73 6.19 17.64 0.36
CA THR A 73 6.89 17.88 1.62
C THR A 73 6.33 17.00 2.73
N VAL A 74 5.01 16.82 2.82
CA VAL A 74 4.40 15.89 3.78
C VAL A 74 4.89 14.47 3.55
N PHE A 75 4.90 14.00 2.30
CA PHE A 75 5.38 12.66 1.98
C PHE A 75 6.87 12.50 2.32
N ALA A 76 7.69 13.48 1.98
CA ALA A 76 9.12 13.46 2.29
C ALA A 76 9.39 13.44 3.80
N ASP A 77 8.70 14.28 4.56
CA ASP A 77 8.87 14.40 6.00
C ASP A 77 8.30 13.19 6.76
N LYS A 78 7.04 12.85 6.53
CA LYS A 78 6.31 11.88 7.37
C LYS A 78 6.47 10.42 6.93
N ILE A 79 6.88 10.17 5.69
CA ILE A 79 7.07 8.81 5.16
C ILE A 79 8.53 8.55 4.82
N ALA A 80 9.13 9.37 3.95
CA ALA A 80 10.48 9.12 3.48
C ALA A 80 11.51 9.23 4.59
N ALA A 81 11.48 10.32 5.38
CA ALA A 81 12.42 10.54 6.46
C ALA A 81 12.26 9.50 7.58
N SER A 82 11.04 9.09 7.94
CA SER A 82 10.83 8.05 8.96
C SER A 82 11.34 6.67 8.52
N ILE A 83 11.23 6.32 7.23
CA ILE A 83 11.85 5.09 6.69
C ILE A 83 13.38 5.24 6.70
N GLU A 84 13.90 6.39 6.31
CA GLU A 84 15.35 6.67 6.31
C GLU A 84 15.94 6.59 7.72
N GLU A 85 15.29 7.22 8.70
CA GLU A 85 15.64 7.17 10.12
C GLU A 85 15.67 5.71 10.59
N PHE A 86 14.59 4.94 10.39
CA PHE A 86 14.55 3.50 10.69
C PHE A 86 15.72 2.73 10.07
N LEU A 87 16.09 3.04 8.82
CA LEU A 87 17.14 2.36 8.10
C LEU A 87 18.55 2.76 8.60
N THR A 88 18.72 3.97 9.11
CA THR A 88 19.98 4.46 9.70
C THR A 88 20.17 4.05 11.16
N GLU A 89 19.08 4.01 11.93
CA GLU A 89 19.08 3.75 13.36
C GLU A 89 18.88 2.26 13.64
N GLY A 90 20.00 1.50 13.68
CA GLY A 90 20.03 0.19 14.33
C GLY A 90 20.68 -0.95 13.56
N GLU A 91 20.57 -2.15 14.15
CA GLU A 91 21.01 -3.44 13.59
C GLU A 91 20.05 -3.98 12.50
N ASN A 92 19.18 -3.15 11.94
CA ASN A 92 18.17 -3.53 10.94
C ASN A 92 18.78 -3.56 9.53
N ASP A 93 19.83 -4.36 9.38
CA ASP A 93 20.68 -4.36 8.18
C ASP A 93 20.06 -5.07 6.98
N GLN A 94 18.99 -5.83 7.20
CA GLN A 94 18.42 -6.73 6.18
C GLN A 94 17.03 -6.33 5.70
N THR A 95 16.30 -5.45 6.41
CA THR A 95 14.92 -5.10 6.03
C THR A 95 14.89 -4.23 4.77
N GLU A 96 14.16 -4.68 3.76
CA GLU A 96 13.87 -3.93 2.54
C GLU A 96 12.41 -3.41 2.53
N PHE A 97 12.21 -2.21 2.00
CA PHE A 97 10.89 -1.60 1.82
C PHE A 97 10.47 -1.61 0.36
N VAL A 98 9.22 -2.01 0.09
CA VAL A 98 8.58 -1.90 -1.22
C VAL A 98 7.41 -0.93 -1.11
N LEU A 99 7.41 0.16 -1.88
CA LEU A 99 6.35 1.16 -1.89
C LEU A 99 5.58 1.10 -3.21
N VAL A 100 4.25 1.02 -3.11
CA VAL A 100 3.32 0.97 -4.24
C VAL A 100 2.31 2.11 -4.10
N PRO A 101 2.17 3.02 -5.09
CA PRO A 101 1.25 4.14 -5.00
C PRO A 101 -0.21 3.68 -5.02
N ALA A 102 -1.13 4.56 -4.60
CA ALA A 102 -2.57 4.41 -4.76
C ALA A 102 -3.16 5.60 -5.55
N LEU A 103 -4.36 5.43 -6.12
CA LEU A 103 -5.02 6.50 -6.89
C LEU A 103 -5.42 7.67 -5.99
N GLU A 104 -5.52 7.41 -4.69
CA GLU A 104 -5.79 8.38 -3.64
C GLU A 104 -4.55 9.07 -3.09
N ASP A 105 -3.35 8.79 -3.62
CA ASP A 105 -2.14 9.53 -3.26
C ASP A 105 -2.12 10.92 -3.90
N ALA A 106 -2.08 11.97 -3.08
CA ALA A 106 -1.99 13.35 -3.51
C ALA A 106 -0.70 13.66 -4.29
N THR A 107 0.31 12.81 -4.13
CA THR A 107 1.66 12.94 -4.69
C THR A 107 1.88 12.04 -5.91
N ALA A 108 0.94 11.17 -6.27
CA ALA A 108 1.06 10.24 -7.39
C ALA A 108 0.12 10.59 -8.55
N GLU A 109 0.33 9.96 -9.70
CA GLU A 109 -0.56 10.08 -10.85
C GLU A 109 -1.96 9.52 -10.52
N CYS A 110 -3.03 10.25 -10.78
CA CYS A 110 -4.40 9.84 -10.43
C CYS A 110 -5.08 8.94 -11.49
N VAL A 111 -4.28 8.25 -12.30
CA VAL A 111 -4.71 7.41 -13.43
C VAL A 111 -4.07 6.03 -13.32
N TYR A 112 -4.88 4.99 -13.53
CA TYR A 112 -4.46 3.59 -13.47
C TYR A 112 -4.16 3.04 -14.88
N PRO A 113 -3.05 2.31 -15.09
CA PRO A 113 -2.05 1.93 -14.09
C PRO A 113 -1.14 3.11 -13.75
N GLN A 114 -0.65 3.18 -12.51
CA GLN A 114 0.23 4.25 -12.04
C GLN A 114 1.71 3.85 -12.18
N PRO A 115 2.58 4.78 -12.63
CA PRO A 115 4.03 4.56 -12.55
C PRO A 115 4.46 4.47 -11.08
N PRO A 116 5.67 3.94 -10.78
CA PRO A 116 6.25 4.05 -9.45
C PRO A 116 6.32 5.51 -8.99
N PHE A 117 6.38 5.74 -7.67
CA PHE A 117 6.82 7.03 -7.16
C PHE A 117 8.13 7.39 -7.87
N GLN A 118 8.19 8.59 -8.44
CA GLN A 118 9.41 9.16 -9.03
C GLN A 118 10.53 9.21 -7.96
N ASP A 119 11.75 9.66 -8.30
CA ASP A 119 12.92 9.82 -7.39
C ASP A 119 12.65 10.81 -6.21
N ARG A 120 11.57 10.61 -5.45
CA ARG A 120 11.07 11.36 -4.30
C ARG A 120 11.51 10.74 -2.98
N LEU A 121 11.94 9.48 -3.01
CA LEU A 121 12.66 8.85 -1.91
C LEU A 121 14.15 8.99 -2.21
N ALA A 122 14.92 9.43 -1.22
CA ALA A 122 16.37 9.29 -1.27
C ALA A 122 16.69 7.83 -1.59
N LYS A 123 17.58 7.60 -2.56
CA LYS A 123 18.06 6.26 -2.88
C LYS A 123 18.94 5.81 -1.71
N HIS A 124 18.33 5.43 -0.58
CA HIS A 124 19.08 4.95 0.56
C HIS A 124 19.83 3.69 0.13
N GLN A 125 21.15 3.79 0.14
CA GLN A 125 22.06 2.71 -0.21
C GLN A 125 22.95 2.41 0.99
N LYS A 126 22.96 1.14 1.44
CA LYS A 126 23.96 0.64 2.39
C LYS A 126 24.83 -0.37 1.64
N ASN A 127 26.15 -0.18 1.66
CA ASN A 127 27.11 -1.02 0.92
C ASN A 127 26.79 -1.16 -0.59
N GLY A 128 26.19 -0.14 -1.21
CA GLY A 128 25.78 -0.14 -2.62
C GLY A 128 24.44 -0.83 -2.93
N ASN A 129 23.80 -1.46 -1.94
CA ASN A 129 22.48 -2.08 -2.11
C ASN A 129 21.37 -1.09 -1.73
N ARG A 130 20.43 -0.90 -2.66
CA ARG A 130 19.21 -0.12 -2.44
C ARG A 130 18.29 -0.91 -1.50
N ARG A 131 17.79 -0.27 -0.44
CA ARG A 131 16.87 -0.90 0.53
C ARG A 131 15.41 -0.43 0.39
N VAL A 132 15.16 0.52 -0.51
CA VAL A 132 13.83 1.11 -0.73
C VAL A 132 13.46 1.02 -2.21
N HIS A 133 12.36 0.34 -2.49
CA HIS A 133 11.92 -0.06 -3.82
C HIS A 133 10.54 0.52 -4.14
N CYS A 134 10.51 1.64 -4.88
CA CYS A 134 9.26 2.13 -5.48
C CYS A 134 8.88 1.26 -6.69
N LEU A 135 7.68 0.70 -6.69
CA LEU A 135 7.09 -0.06 -7.80
C LEU A 135 5.79 0.58 -8.29
N SER A 136 5.35 0.19 -9.47
CA SER A 136 4.10 0.66 -10.09
C SER A 136 2.86 0.13 -9.36
N ASN A 137 1.70 0.73 -9.62
CA ASN A 137 0.40 0.17 -9.26
C ASN A 137 -0.39 -0.21 -10.53
N PRO A 138 -0.65 -1.50 -10.78
CA PRO A 138 -0.24 -2.66 -9.99
C PRO A 138 1.22 -3.05 -10.27
N CYS A 139 1.74 -4.06 -9.58
CA CYS A 139 3.05 -4.66 -9.88
C CYS A 139 3.09 -6.17 -9.63
N THR A 140 4.02 -6.84 -10.31
CA THR A 140 4.40 -8.23 -10.07
C THR A 140 5.91 -8.29 -9.86
N PHE A 141 6.36 -8.89 -8.76
CA PHE A 141 7.78 -9.01 -8.45
C PHE A 141 8.05 -10.31 -7.68
N ARG A 142 9.32 -10.62 -7.45
CA ARG A 142 9.74 -11.80 -6.69
C ARG A 142 10.38 -11.40 -5.38
N ILE A 143 10.05 -12.14 -4.32
CA ILE A 143 10.84 -12.19 -3.08
C ILE A 143 11.33 -13.63 -3.00
N ASN A 144 12.64 -13.82 -3.16
CA ASN A 144 13.25 -15.13 -3.37
C ASN A 144 12.55 -15.89 -4.52
N GLU A 145 11.99 -17.06 -4.23
CA GLU A 145 11.33 -17.91 -5.23
C GLU A 145 9.84 -17.61 -5.44
N LEU A 146 9.25 -16.79 -4.57
CA LEU A 146 7.81 -16.53 -4.59
C LEU A 146 7.48 -15.30 -5.41
N VAL A 147 6.47 -15.44 -6.26
CA VAL A 147 5.91 -14.36 -7.05
C VAL A 147 4.83 -13.63 -6.25
N PHE A 148 5.04 -12.35 -6.02
CA PHE A 148 4.09 -11.44 -5.41
C PHE A 148 3.38 -10.64 -6.49
N GLY A 149 2.05 -10.61 -6.43
CA GLY A 149 1.22 -9.68 -7.19
C GLY A 149 0.57 -8.68 -6.24
N VAL A 150 0.71 -7.39 -6.53
CA VAL A 150 0.20 -6.31 -5.66
C VAL A 150 -0.57 -5.30 -6.48
N THR A 151 -1.72 -4.87 -5.98
CA THR A 151 -2.48 -3.72 -6.48
C THR A 151 -3.04 -2.98 -5.27
N SER A 152 -2.92 -1.65 -5.23
CA SER A 152 -3.48 -0.83 -4.14
C SER A 152 -4.92 -0.39 -4.41
N THR A 153 -5.39 -0.49 -5.66
CA THR A 153 -6.77 -0.19 -6.04
C THR A 153 -7.74 -1.20 -5.40
N ASP A 154 -8.82 -0.71 -4.77
CA ASP A 154 -9.82 -1.52 -4.05
C ASP A 154 -10.76 -2.31 -4.98
N VAL A 155 -10.17 -3.13 -5.84
CA VAL A 155 -10.85 -4.00 -6.80
C VAL A 155 -11.76 -5.02 -6.09
N LEU A 156 -11.41 -5.43 -4.87
CA LEU A 156 -12.27 -6.29 -4.06
C LEU A 156 -13.60 -5.63 -3.74
N PHE A 157 -13.59 -4.37 -3.27
CA PHE A 157 -14.82 -3.64 -3.01
C PHE A 157 -15.59 -3.37 -4.30
N HIS A 158 -14.90 -2.95 -5.36
CA HIS A 158 -15.54 -2.63 -6.64
C HIS A 158 -16.25 -3.84 -7.24
N MET A 159 -15.60 -5.00 -7.31
CA MET A 159 -16.24 -6.22 -7.81
C MET A 159 -17.29 -6.76 -6.83
N SER A 160 -17.14 -6.54 -5.53
CA SER A 160 -18.11 -7.02 -4.53
C SER A 160 -19.49 -6.39 -4.65
N VAL A 161 -19.61 -5.21 -5.27
CA VAL A 161 -20.91 -4.55 -5.48
C VAL A 161 -21.52 -4.88 -6.85
N GLU A 162 -20.73 -5.37 -7.79
CA GLU A 162 -21.16 -5.70 -9.16
C GLU A 162 -21.32 -7.22 -9.40
N GLU A 163 -20.72 -8.06 -8.56
CA GLU A 163 -20.76 -9.51 -8.71
C GLU A 163 -22.16 -10.08 -8.37
N THR A 164 -22.72 -10.84 -9.30
CA THR A 164 -23.90 -11.68 -9.08
C THR A 164 -23.50 -13.13 -8.85
N ASN A 165 -24.12 -13.80 -7.87
CA ASN A 165 -23.93 -15.22 -7.63
C ASN A 165 -25.23 -15.91 -7.20
N ALA A 166 -25.28 -17.24 -7.31
CA ALA A 166 -26.41 -18.06 -6.88
C ALA A 166 -25.91 -19.30 -6.11
N ASN A 167 -26.54 -19.58 -4.97
CA ASN A 167 -26.33 -20.81 -4.17
C ASN A 167 -24.87 -21.05 -3.72
N LEU A 168 -24.12 -20.00 -3.38
CA LEU A 168 -22.73 -20.14 -2.93
C LEU A 168 -22.61 -20.21 -1.40
N PRO A 169 -21.58 -20.90 -0.87
CA PRO A 169 -21.32 -20.94 0.56
C PRO A 169 -21.16 -19.55 1.17
N VAL A 170 -21.72 -19.35 2.35
CA VAL A 170 -21.59 -18.09 3.11
C VAL A 170 -20.10 -17.77 3.35
N GLY A 171 -19.72 -16.50 3.26
CA GLY A 171 -18.33 -16.06 3.49
C GLY A 171 -17.35 -16.30 2.34
N SER A 172 -17.78 -16.93 1.24
CA SER A 172 -16.90 -17.22 0.09
C SER A 172 -16.63 -16.02 -0.84
N ARG A 173 -17.29 -14.88 -0.61
CA ARG A 173 -17.31 -13.73 -1.53
C ARG A 173 -15.92 -13.19 -1.86
N LEU A 174 -15.14 -12.79 -0.86
CA LEU A 174 -13.82 -12.17 -1.10
C LEU A 174 -12.84 -13.14 -1.77
N ARG A 175 -12.88 -14.40 -1.33
CA ARG A 175 -12.10 -15.49 -1.94
C ARG A 175 -12.42 -15.65 -3.42
N ARG A 176 -13.71 -15.64 -3.79
CA ARG A 176 -14.17 -15.78 -5.18
C ARG A 176 -13.81 -14.57 -6.03
N ILE A 177 -13.96 -13.36 -5.51
CA ILE A 177 -13.52 -12.16 -6.21
C ILE A 177 -12.02 -12.24 -6.51
N ALA A 178 -11.19 -12.60 -5.53
CA ALA A 178 -9.75 -12.81 -5.75
C ALA A 178 -9.45 -13.89 -6.80
N GLN A 179 -10.26 -14.96 -6.88
CA GLN A 179 -10.17 -15.96 -7.96
C GLN A 179 -10.46 -15.36 -9.34
N HIS A 180 -11.42 -14.43 -9.44
CA HIS A 180 -11.73 -13.78 -10.71
C HIS A 180 -10.54 -12.98 -11.25
N LEU A 181 -9.79 -12.26 -10.40
CA LEU A 181 -8.59 -11.54 -10.82
C LEU A 181 -7.56 -12.47 -11.49
N VAL A 182 -7.25 -13.59 -10.83
CA VAL A 182 -6.25 -14.55 -11.31
C VAL A 182 -6.74 -15.27 -12.57
N HIS A 183 -8.02 -15.69 -12.64
CA HIS A 183 -8.59 -16.32 -13.83
C HIS A 183 -8.60 -15.37 -15.03
N GLN A 184 -8.90 -14.09 -14.81
CA GLN A 184 -8.90 -13.06 -15.85
C GLN A 184 -7.49 -12.54 -16.16
N ARG A 185 -6.46 -12.99 -15.42
CA ARG A 185 -5.07 -12.53 -15.54
C ARG A 185 -4.98 -11.01 -15.54
N SER A 186 -5.73 -10.36 -14.66
CA SER A 186 -5.84 -8.90 -14.58
C SER A 186 -5.97 -8.48 -13.12
N TYR A 187 -5.21 -7.46 -12.73
CA TYR A 187 -5.35 -6.82 -11.42
C TYR A 187 -6.65 -6.01 -11.29
N TYR A 188 -7.27 -5.63 -12.42
CA TYR A 188 -8.54 -4.93 -12.47
C TYR A 188 -9.40 -5.42 -13.65
N PRO A 189 -10.13 -6.54 -13.49
CA PRO A 189 -10.94 -7.11 -14.59
C PRO A 189 -12.33 -6.46 -14.73
N LEU A 190 -12.76 -5.63 -13.77
CA LEU A 190 -14.08 -5.00 -13.79
C LEU A 190 -14.15 -3.94 -14.90
N PHE A 191 -15.11 -4.06 -15.81
CA PHE A 191 -15.34 -3.09 -16.87
C PHE A 191 -16.85 -2.90 -17.15
N PRO A 192 -17.36 -1.65 -17.25
CA PRO A 192 -16.67 -0.38 -17.00
C PRO A 192 -16.10 -0.28 -15.57
N PRO A 193 -15.03 0.51 -15.34
CA PRO A 193 -14.45 0.63 -14.01
C PRO A 193 -15.41 1.30 -13.03
N ASN A 194 -15.17 1.11 -11.73
CA ASN A 194 -15.81 1.91 -10.70
C ASN A 194 -15.53 3.41 -10.98
N LYS A 195 -16.50 4.27 -10.65
CA LYS A 195 -16.40 5.73 -10.86
C LYS A 195 -15.20 6.39 -10.18
N SER A 196 -14.63 5.76 -9.14
CA SER A 196 -13.42 6.24 -8.48
C SER A 196 -12.12 5.91 -9.22
N VAL A 197 -12.17 5.09 -10.28
CA VAL A 197 -10.98 4.60 -10.99
C VAL A 197 -10.91 5.17 -12.40
N ASN A 198 -9.92 6.01 -12.63
CA ASN A 198 -9.59 6.53 -13.96
C ASN A 198 -8.68 5.51 -14.67
N LEU A 199 -9.22 4.72 -15.61
CA LEU A 199 -8.43 3.78 -16.41
C LEU A 199 -7.87 4.45 -17.67
N ASP A 200 -6.55 4.40 -17.87
CA ASP A 200 -5.95 4.64 -19.19
C ASP A 200 -5.97 3.36 -20.01
N LEU A 201 -7.00 3.21 -20.86
CA LEU A 201 -7.17 2.05 -21.73
C LEU A 201 -6.02 1.86 -22.74
N LYS A 202 -5.24 2.92 -23.04
CA LYS A 202 -4.05 2.77 -23.90
C LYS A 202 -2.93 2.00 -23.20
N GLN A 203 -2.94 1.98 -21.87
CA GLN A 203 -1.98 1.29 -21.01
C GLN A 203 -2.54 -0.01 -20.42
N GLN A 204 -3.54 -0.63 -21.06
CA GLN A 204 -4.20 -1.84 -20.55
C GLN A 204 -3.26 -3.01 -20.24
N ASP A 205 -2.11 -3.09 -20.90
CA ASP A 205 -1.11 -4.12 -20.64
C ASP A 205 -0.47 -3.95 -19.26
N GLY A 206 -0.46 -2.73 -18.71
CA GLY A 206 0.12 -2.40 -17.40
C GLY A 206 -0.65 -2.94 -16.19
N TRP A 207 -1.88 -3.44 -16.38
CA TRP A 207 -2.62 -4.13 -15.31
C TRP A 207 -2.93 -5.60 -15.60
N LYS A 208 -2.31 -6.17 -16.64
CA LYS A 208 -2.33 -7.62 -16.87
C LYS A 208 -1.40 -8.30 -15.88
N MET A 209 -1.80 -9.47 -15.39
CA MET A 209 -0.94 -10.35 -14.61
C MET A 209 -0.03 -11.13 -15.57
N PRO A 210 1.31 -10.95 -15.51
CA PRO A 210 2.23 -11.65 -16.40
C PRO A 210 2.27 -13.16 -16.12
N CYS A 211 1.99 -13.56 -14.88
CA CYS A 211 1.88 -14.94 -14.44
C CYS A 211 0.91 -15.04 -13.26
N LYS A 212 0.55 -16.28 -12.88
CA LYS A 212 -0.20 -16.53 -11.65
C LYS A 212 0.73 -16.24 -10.44
N PRO A 213 0.37 -15.32 -9.53
CA PRO A 213 1.18 -15.05 -8.34
C PRO A 213 1.06 -16.18 -7.33
N ASP A 214 2.10 -16.39 -6.53
CA ASP A 214 2.06 -17.25 -5.34
C ASP A 214 1.36 -16.51 -4.19
N VAL A 215 1.61 -15.20 -4.07
CA VAL A 215 0.94 -14.32 -3.09
C VAL A 215 0.30 -13.15 -3.82
N LEU A 216 -1.01 -12.96 -3.64
CA LEU A 216 -1.78 -11.84 -4.20
C LEU A 216 -2.20 -10.90 -3.07
N ILE A 217 -1.61 -9.71 -3.01
CA ILE A 217 -1.96 -8.66 -2.04
C ILE A 217 -2.94 -7.70 -2.71
N VAL A 218 -4.15 -7.64 -2.16
CA VAL A 218 -5.29 -6.87 -2.66
C VAL A 218 -5.95 -6.15 -1.48
N PRO A 219 -5.38 -5.02 -1.02
CA PRO A 219 -5.93 -4.25 0.06
C PRO A 219 -7.34 -3.74 -0.25
N SER A 220 -8.15 -3.65 0.80
CA SER A 220 -9.53 -3.20 0.72
C SER A 220 -10.02 -2.70 2.07
N LYS A 221 -10.95 -1.76 2.06
CA LYS A 221 -11.70 -1.36 3.27
C LYS A 221 -12.61 -2.47 3.81
N LEU A 222 -12.85 -3.52 3.03
CA LEU A 222 -13.57 -4.71 3.48
C LEU A 222 -12.81 -5.44 4.59
N THR A 223 -13.47 -6.37 5.26
CA THR A 223 -12.86 -7.17 6.33
C THR A 223 -11.53 -7.79 5.87
N PRO A 224 -10.44 -7.67 6.64
CA PRO A 224 -9.19 -8.34 6.35
C PRO A 224 -9.41 -9.84 6.16
N PHE A 225 -8.70 -10.44 5.22
CA PHE A 225 -8.76 -11.89 5.02
C PHE A 225 -7.45 -12.42 4.44
N CYS A 226 -7.22 -13.70 4.68
CA CYS A 226 -6.20 -14.49 4.03
C CYS A 226 -6.85 -15.81 3.61
N ALA A 227 -6.75 -16.18 2.33
CA ALA A 227 -7.33 -17.43 1.86
C ALA A 227 -6.53 -18.04 0.70
N PRO A 228 -6.35 -19.39 0.69
CA PRO A 228 -5.85 -20.07 -0.49
C PRO A 228 -6.90 -20.04 -1.61
N ILE A 229 -6.47 -19.65 -2.80
CA ILE A 229 -7.25 -19.61 -4.02
C ILE A 229 -6.56 -20.43 -5.12
N LEU A 230 -7.35 -21.08 -5.96
CA LEU A 230 -6.88 -21.79 -7.16
C LEU A 230 -5.71 -22.78 -6.87
N GLY A 231 -5.80 -23.47 -5.73
CA GLY A 231 -4.88 -24.53 -5.31
C GLY A 231 -3.56 -24.07 -4.71
N SER A 232 -2.97 -22.96 -5.17
CA SER A 232 -1.60 -22.58 -4.79
C SER A 232 -1.39 -21.09 -4.44
N THR A 233 -2.28 -20.20 -4.87
CA THR A 233 -2.11 -18.76 -4.62
C THR A 233 -2.71 -18.41 -3.27
N ILE A 234 -2.01 -17.62 -2.45
CA ILE A 234 -2.55 -17.06 -1.21
C ILE A 234 -3.00 -15.62 -1.49
N ALA A 235 -4.31 -15.36 -1.38
CA ALA A 235 -4.85 -14.01 -1.50
C ALA A 235 -4.99 -13.35 -0.13
N ILE A 236 -4.51 -12.10 -0.01
CA ILE A 236 -4.41 -11.36 1.25
C ILE A 236 -5.00 -9.96 1.06
N ASN A 237 -5.97 -9.63 1.90
CA ASN A 237 -6.34 -8.25 2.20
C ASN A 237 -5.79 -7.93 3.60
N PRO A 238 -4.74 -7.10 3.72
CA PRO A 238 -4.23 -6.67 5.03
C PRO A 238 -5.21 -5.76 5.79
N GLY A 239 -6.22 -5.21 5.10
CA GLY A 239 -6.99 -4.08 5.58
C GLY A 239 -6.19 -2.78 5.50
N HIS A 240 -6.84 -1.67 5.86
CA HIS A 240 -6.16 -0.38 6.02
C HIS A 240 -5.53 -0.29 7.40
N LEU A 241 -4.36 0.34 7.49
CA LEU A 241 -3.64 0.59 8.74
C LEU A 241 -4.39 1.57 9.65
N THR A 242 -5.24 2.43 9.08
CA THR A 242 -6.17 3.28 9.83
C THR A 242 -7.58 3.23 9.24
N LYS A 243 -8.57 3.45 10.11
CA LYS A 243 -10.00 3.52 9.75
C LYS A 243 -10.62 4.74 10.39
N GLY A 244 -10.56 5.87 9.66
CA GLY A 244 -11.00 7.16 10.20
C GLY A 244 -10.15 7.53 11.41
N THR A 245 -10.75 7.55 12.59
CA THR A 245 -10.10 7.97 13.84
C THR A 245 -9.49 6.84 14.65
N THR A 246 -9.53 5.59 14.17
CA THR A 246 -9.03 4.42 14.90
C THR A 246 -7.93 3.71 14.14
N GLY A 247 -7.09 2.98 14.88
CA GLY A 247 -6.15 2.02 14.31
C GLY A 247 -6.86 0.94 13.49
N GLY A 248 -6.14 0.39 12.53
CA GLY A 248 -6.59 -0.65 11.63
C GLY A 248 -5.74 -1.90 11.76
N THR A 249 -5.34 -2.49 10.64
CA THR A 249 -4.64 -3.78 10.59
C THR A 249 -3.52 -3.78 9.54
N TYR A 250 -2.62 -4.74 9.69
CA TYR A 250 -1.60 -5.11 8.71
C TYR A 250 -1.51 -6.64 8.65
N ALA A 251 -0.78 -7.18 7.68
CA ALA A 251 -0.55 -8.62 7.55
C ALA A 251 0.92 -8.98 7.81
N VAL A 252 1.15 -10.07 8.52
CA VAL A 252 2.47 -10.68 8.71
C VAL A 252 2.48 -12.03 8.00
N MET A 253 3.53 -12.27 7.20
CA MET A 253 3.74 -13.49 6.46
C MET A 253 5.09 -14.09 6.86
N GLU A 254 5.04 -15.26 7.45
CA GLU A 254 6.20 -16.12 7.70
C GLU A 254 6.29 -17.14 6.57
N ILE A 255 7.43 -17.15 5.87
CA ILE A 255 7.64 -17.95 4.66
C ILE A 255 8.88 -18.79 4.92
N SER A 256 8.68 -20.08 5.12
CA SER A 256 9.76 -21.04 5.30
C SER A 256 10.20 -21.63 3.95
N PRO A 257 11.49 -22.00 3.81
CA PRO A 257 12.01 -22.72 2.64
C PRO A 257 11.30 -24.05 2.35
#